data_AF-A0A0C6F8Q5-F1
#
_entry.id   AF-A0A0C6F8Q5-F1
#
_cell.length_a   1.000
_cell.length_b   1.000
_cell.length_c   1.000
_cell.angle_alpha   90.00
_cell.angle_beta   90.00
_cell.angle_gamma   90.00
#
_symmetry.space_group_name_H-M   'P 1'
#
loop_
_entity.id
_entity.type
_entity.pdbx_description
1 polymer ?
#
loop_
_entity_poly.entity_id
_entity_poly.type
_entity_poly.pdbx_seq_one_letter_code
_entity_poly.pdbx_strand_id
1 'polypeptide(L)'
;MSRRLTDTEFLEALDDLCVDAILAMTPEDLHAEIIDEGGDPDAMAAQVREAGLRAIRECRALAAEARQLAEMAARAREKAKPAGLPACGSFWS
;
A
#
# COMPACT_ATOMS: atom_id res chain seq x y z
N MET A 1 20.03 32.15 -4.53
CA MET A 1 20.36 31.47 -3.26
C MET A 1 19.89 30.04 -3.38
N SER A 2 20.80 29.07 -3.48
CA SER A 2 20.44 27.64 -3.44
C SER A 2 20.35 27.25 -1.95
N ARG A 3 19.15 26.86 -1.50
CA ARG A 3 18.95 26.28 -0.18
C ARG A 3 19.53 24.87 -0.25
N ARG A 4 20.53 24.55 0.58
CA ARG A 4 21.04 23.17 0.67
C ARG A 4 19.91 22.30 1.19
N LEU A 5 19.57 21.26 0.42
CA LEU A 5 18.65 20.22 0.86
C LEU A 5 19.28 19.46 2.02
N THR A 6 18.43 18.98 2.93
CA THR A 6 18.83 17.98 3.91
C THR A 6 19.05 16.63 3.21
N ASP A 7 19.80 15.72 3.82
CA ASP A 7 20.10 14.41 3.22
C ASP A 7 18.83 13.63 2.86
N THR A 8 17.76 13.75 3.67
CA THR A 8 16.46 13.12 3.38
C THR A 8 15.77 13.75 2.18
N GLU A 9 15.69 15.08 2.13
CA GLU A 9 15.09 15.80 0.98
C GLU A 9 15.90 15.57 -0.32
N PHE A 10 17.20 15.37 -0.21
CA PHE A 10 18.05 15.02 -1.34
C PHE A 10 17.77 13.60 -1.84
N LEU A 11 17.62 12.63 -0.94
CA LEU A 11 17.30 11.25 -1.33
C LEU A 11 15.90 11.13 -1.93
N GLU A 12 14.90 11.84 -1.39
CA GLU A 12 13.56 11.90 -1.99
C GLU A 12 13.60 12.55 -3.38
N ALA A 13 14.32 13.67 -3.55
CA ALA A 13 14.48 14.31 -4.85
C ALA A 13 15.26 13.44 -5.85
N LEU A 14 16.23 12.65 -5.37
CA LEU A 14 16.97 11.71 -6.20
C LEU A 14 16.09 10.53 -6.62
N ASP A 15 15.27 10.01 -5.71
CA ASP A 15 14.31 8.94 -5.97
C ASP A 15 13.27 9.38 -7.01
N ASP A 16 12.66 10.56 -6.83
CA ASP A 16 11.74 11.15 -7.80
C ASP A 16 12.41 11.34 -9.17
N LEU A 17 13.64 11.86 -9.21
CA LEU A 17 14.35 12.11 -10.47
C LEU A 17 14.72 10.80 -11.19
N CYS A 18 15.16 9.78 -10.45
CA CYS A 18 15.52 8.49 -11.01
C CYS A 18 14.28 7.73 -11.49
N VAL A 19 13.19 7.73 -10.73
CA VAL A 19 11.93 7.09 -11.11
C VAL A 19 11.32 7.78 -12.32
N ASP A 20 11.25 9.12 -12.33
CA ASP A 20 10.71 9.88 -13.47
C ASP A 20 11.55 9.69 -14.73
N ALA A 21 12.88 9.62 -14.61
CA ALA A 21 13.77 9.34 -15.74
C ALA A 21 13.54 7.93 -16.31
N ILE A 22 13.36 6.93 -15.46
CA ILE A 22 13.05 5.55 -15.88
C ILE A 22 11.65 5.47 -16.52
N LEU A 23 10.67 6.20 -15.98
CA LEU A 23 9.31 6.23 -16.55
C LEU A 23 9.23 7.00 -17.87
N ALA A 24 10.13 7.96 -18.09
CA ALA A 24 10.26 8.70 -19.34
C ALA A 24 11.01 7.92 -20.43
N MET A 25 11.76 6.86 -20.06
CA MET A 25 12.44 5.99 -21.02
C MET A 25 11.43 5.13 -21.80
N THR A 26 11.73 4.90 -23.07
CA THR A 26 11.00 3.88 -23.83
C THR A 26 11.39 2.49 -23.32
N PRO A 27 10.53 1.48 -23.48
CA PRO A 27 10.89 0.10 -23.13
C PRO A 27 12.18 -0.38 -23.80
N GLU A 28 12.42 0.06 -25.04
CA GLU A 28 13.62 -0.27 -25.81
C GLU A 28 14.89 0.38 -25.23
N ASP A 29 14.81 1.65 -24.80
CA ASP A 29 15.93 2.36 -24.18
C ASP A 29 16.29 1.75 -22.84
N LEU A 30 15.27 1.47 -22.01
CA LEU A 30 15.47 0.81 -20.72
C LEU A 30 16.11 -0.58 -20.89
N HIS A 31 15.68 -1.33 -21.91
CA HIS A 31 16.25 -2.64 -22.23
C HIS A 31 17.72 -2.55 -22.67
N ALA A 32 18.08 -1.52 -23.44
CA ALA A 32 19.45 -1.27 -23.86
C ALA A 32 20.37 -0.89 -22.69
N GLU A 33 19.91 -0.03 -21.79
CA GLU A 33 20.64 0.37 -20.57
C GLU A 33 20.91 -0.83 -19.66
N ILE A 34 19.92 -1.69 -19.43
CA ILE A 34 20.11 -2.91 -18.62
C ILE A 34 21.21 -3.81 -19.21
N ILE A 35 21.26 -3.93 -20.54
CA ILE A 35 22.30 -4.73 -21.21
C ILE A 35 23.68 -4.05 -21.10
N ASP A 36 23.74 -2.73 -21.26
CA ASP A 36 25.00 -1.96 -21.16
C ASP A 36 25.62 -2.06 -19.76
N GLU A 37 24.78 -2.08 -18.72
CA GLU A 37 25.20 -2.32 -17.34
C GLU A 37 25.55 -3.80 -17.04
N GLY A 38 25.43 -4.69 -18.03
CA GLY A 38 25.74 -6.12 -17.91
C GLY A 38 24.63 -6.96 -17.25
N GLY A 39 23.42 -6.42 -17.17
CA GLY A 39 22.23 -7.10 -16.68
C GLY A 39 21.53 -7.98 -17.72
N ASP A 40 20.56 -8.75 -17.25
CA ASP A 40 19.65 -9.54 -18.08
C ASP A 40 18.23 -8.96 -17.94
N PRO A 41 17.71 -8.27 -18.97
CA PRO A 41 16.38 -7.65 -18.92
C PRO A 41 15.25 -8.65 -18.66
N ASP A 42 15.35 -9.86 -19.21
CA ASP A 42 14.31 -10.89 -19.05
C ASP A 42 14.30 -11.42 -17.62
N ALA A 43 15.48 -11.66 -17.04
CA ALA A 43 15.61 -12.03 -15.64
C ALA A 43 15.07 -10.93 -14.71
N MET A 44 15.38 -9.66 -15.01
CA MET A 44 14.92 -8.52 -14.22
C MET A 44 13.39 -8.38 -14.30
N ALA A 45 12.80 -8.51 -15.49
CA ALA A 45 11.35 -8.49 -15.70
C ALA A 45 10.66 -9.64 -14.95
N ALA A 46 11.24 -10.84 -14.95
CA ALA A 46 10.72 -11.99 -14.21
C ALA A 46 10.71 -11.73 -12.69
N GLN A 47 11.81 -11.19 -12.15
CA GLN A 47 11.93 -10.85 -10.73
C GLN A 47 10.91 -9.78 -10.31
N VAL A 48 10.79 -8.69 -11.08
CA VAL A 48 9.84 -7.61 -10.81
C VAL A 48 8.40 -8.15 -10.88
N ARG A 49 8.09 -9.01 -11.85
CA ARG A 49 6.77 -9.64 -11.94
C ARG A 49 6.47 -10.52 -10.73
N GLU A 50 7.42 -11.32 -10.27
CA GLU A 50 7.24 -12.16 -9.08
C GLU A 50 7.03 -11.30 -7.82
N ALA A 51 7.83 -10.26 -7.64
CA ALA A 51 7.72 -9.31 -6.55
C ALA A 51 6.34 -8.62 -6.55
N GLY A 52 5.87 -8.16 -7.70
CA GLY A 52 4.54 -7.57 -7.86
C GLY A 52 3.42 -8.55 -7.51
N LEU A 53 3.51 -9.80 -7.96
CA LEU A 53 2.54 -10.84 -7.60
C LEU A 53 2.52 -11.14 -6.09
N ARG A 54 3.68 -11.09 -5.43
CA ARG A 54 3.80 -11.25 -3.98
C ARG A 54 3.14 -10.09 -3.24
N ALA A 55 3.46 -8.85 -3.60
CA ALA A 55 2.84 -7.66 -3.03
C ALA A 55 1.31 -7.66 -3.20
N ILE A 56 0.79 -8.07 -4.36
CA ILE A 56 -0.65 -8.22 -4.59
C ILE A 56 -1.28 -9.23 -3.62
N ARG A 57 -0.62 -10.37 -3.36
CA ARG A 57 -1.11 -11.37 -2.42
C ARG A 57 -1.14 -10.83 -0.99
N GLU A 58 -0.08 -10.15 -0.56
CA GLU A 58 0.02 -9.55 0.77
C GLU A 58 -1.05 -8.46 0.97
N CYS A 59 -1.21 -7.55 0.01
CA CYS A 59 -2.27 -6.53 0.05
C CYS A 59 -3.67 -7.15 0.13
N ARG A 60 -3.92 -8.24 -0.59
CA ARG A 60 -5.21 -8.95 -0.52
C ARG A 60 -5.44 -9.61 0.84
N ALA A 61 -4.39 -10.18 1.44
CA ALA A 61 -4.46 -10.76 2.78
C ALA A 61 -4.80 -9.68 3.82
N LEU A 62 -4.06 -8.56 3.81
CA LEU A 62 -4.31 -7.42 4.70
C LEU A 62 -5.71 -6.84 4.52
N ALA A 63 -6.20 -6.72 3.28
CA ALA A 63 -7.56 -6.25 3.01
C ALA A 63 -8.63 -7.22 3.55
N ALA A 64 -8.39 -8.53 3.49
CA ALA A 64 -9.29 -9.53 4.03
C ALA A 64 -9.32 -9.48 5.57
N GLU A 65 -8.16 -9.35 6.21
CA GLU A 65 -8.03 -9.18 7.66
C GLU A 65 -8.74 -7.90 8.14
N ALA A 66 -8.54 -6.78 7.44
CA ALA A 66 -9.21 -5.52 7.74
C ALA A 66 -10.74 -5.65 7.65
N ARG A 67 -11.26 -6.37 6.65
CA ARG A 67 -12.71 -6.63 6.53
C ARG A 67 -13.24 -7.48 7.68
N GLN A 68 -12.53 -8.55 8.04
CA GLN A 68 -12.92 -9.40 9.16
C GLN A 68 -12.95 -8.62 10.49
N LEU A 69 -11.95 -7.77 10.73
CA LEU A 69 -11.92 -6.89 11.90
C LEU A 69 -13.09 -5.90 11.89
N ALA A 70 -13.41 -5.30 10.74
CA ALA A 70 -14.55 -4.41 10.60
C ALA A 70 -15.90 -5.11 10.87
N GLU A 71 -16.07 -6.34 10.37
CA GLU A 71 -17.26 -7.16 10.64
C GLU A 71 -17.40 -7.55 12.11
N MET A 72 -16.30 -7.96 12.75
CA MET A 72 -16.31 -8.26 14.19
C MET A 72 -16.65 -7.02 15.02
N ALA A 73 -16.08 -5.86 14.68
CA ALA A 73 -16.39 -4.60 15.33
C ALA A 73 -17.86 -4.19 15.15
N ALA A 74 -18.44 -4.42 13.96
CA ALA A 74 -19.85 -4.17 13.69
C ALA A 74 -20.76 -5.08 14.55
N ARG A 75 -20.47 -6.38 14.61
CA ARG A 75 -21.22 -7.35 15.46
C ARG A 75 -21.10 -7.04 16.95
N ALA A 76 -19.93 -6.59 17.40
CA ALA A 76 -19.73 -6.16 18.79
C ALA A 76 -20.57 -4.91 19.12
N ARG A 77 -20.66 -3.94 18.21
CA ARG A 77 -21.53 -2.77 18.36
C ARG A 77 -23.02 -3.13 18.35
N GLU A 78 -23.44 -4.09 17.55
CA GLU A 78 -24.83 -4.54 17.51
C GLU A 78 -25.26 -5.24 18.80
N LYS A 79 -24.37 -6.06 19.39
CA LYS A 79 -24.59 -6.69 20.70
C LYS A 79 -24.55 -5.71 21.88
N ALA A 80 -23.89 -4.56 21.73
CA ALA A 80 -23.80 -3.53 22.75
C ALA A 80 -24.99 -2.54 22.72
N LYS A 81 -25.89 -2.62 21.74
CA LYS A 81 -27.17 -1.89 21.83
C LYS A 81 -27.97 -2.48 22.99
N PRO A 82 -28.34 -1.71 24.02
CA PRO A 82 -29.24 -2.21 25.04
C PRO A 82 -30.54 -2.60 24.33
N ALA A 83 -30.86 -3.90 24.37
CA ALA A 83 -32.22 -4.35 24.10
C ALA A 83 -33.10 -3.52 25.03
N GLY A 84 -33.96 -2.68 24.45
CA GLY A 84 -34.73 -1.68 25.19
C GLY A 84 -35.22 -2.29 26.50
N LEU A 85 -34.68 -1.80 27.61
CA LEU A 85 -35.17 -2.18 28.92
C LEU A 85 -36.68 -1.86 28.89
N PRO A 86 -37.57 -2.82 29.21
CA PRO A 86 -38.98 -2.49 29.34
C PRO A 86 -39.05 -1.33 30.32
N ALA A 87 -39.75 -0.26 29.93
CA ALA A 87 -39.90 0.92 30.75
C ALA A 87 -40.55 0.51 32.09
N CYS A 88 -39.74 0.27 33.12
CA CYS A 88 -40.19 0.16 34.51
C CYS A 88 -40.52 1.58 35.00
N GLY A 89 -41.51 2.21 34.37
CA GLY A 89 -41.99 3.53 34.68
C GLY A 89 -43.44 3.49 35.12
N SER A 90 -43.77 2.75 36.19
CA SER A 90 -45.09 2.80 36.83
C SER A 90 -45.18 2.12 38.20
N PHE A 91 -44.11 2.09 39.01
CA PHE A 91 -44.21 1.59 40.38
C PHE A 91 -44.64 2.67 41.41
N TRP A 92 -44.69 3.95 41.03
CA TRP A 92 -45.01 5.06 41.94
C TRP A 92 -45.93 6.14 41.34
N SER A 93 -46.96 5.74 40.59
CA SER A 93 -48.07 6.64 40.22
C SER A 93 -49.39 6.09 40.73
#